data_AF-A0A844MJQ6-F1
#
_entry.id   AF-A0A844MJQ6-F1
#
_cell.length_a   1.000
_cell.length_b   1.000
_cell.length_c   1.000
_cell.angle_alpha   90.00
_cell.angle_beta   90.00
_cell.angle_gamma   90.00
#
_symmetry.space_group_name_H-M   'P 1'
#
loop_
_entity.id
_entity.type
_entity.pdbx_description
1 polymer ?
#
loop_
_entity_poly.entity_id
_entity_poly.type
_entity_poly.pdbx_seq_one_letter_code
_entity_poly.pdbx_strand_id
1 'polypeptide(L)' 'MDFKYRWKDGHKPSRDRAATSDSLLDKGQFKSKKDWQMAEQDARKRLGVPLKTMDQDRSILPHAAPAESDESDLL' A
#
# COMPACT_ATOMS: atom_id res chain seq x y z
N MET A 1 12.70 16.95 12.65
CA MET A 1 11.43 17.47 12.08
C MET A 1 10.27 16.67 12.65
N ASP A 2 9.58 17.27 13.61
CA ASP A 2 8.44 16.70 14.32
C ASP A 2 7.27 16.42 13.38
N PHE A 3 6.84 15.16 13.39
CA PHE A 3 5.66 14.74 12.67
C PHE A 3 4.44 15.30 13.41
N LYS A 4 3.91 16.44 12.93
CA LYS A 4 2.79 17.17 13.59
C LYS A 4 1.44 16.47 13.52
N TYR A 5 1.34 15.38 12.76
CA TYR A 5 0.08 14.67 12.55
C TYR A 5 -0.04 13.47 13.49
N ARG A 6 -1.26 13.22 13.95
CA ARG A 6 -1.59 12.06 14.77
C ARG A 6 -1.65 10.81 13.89
N TRP A 7 -0.85 9.82 14.26
CA TRP A 7 -0.98 8.48 13.71
C TRP A 7 -2.32 7.87 14.13
N LYS A 8 -2.93 7.11 13.22
CA LYS A 8 -4.19 6.40 13.47
C LYS A 8 -4.16 5.61 14.78
N ASP A 9 -3.07 4.88 15.01
CA ASP A 9 -2.90 4.00 16.18
C ASP A 9 -2.17 4.70 17.35
N GLY A 10 -2.06 6.04 17.32
CA GLY A 10 -1.36 6.84 18.33
C GLY A 10 0.17 6.73 18.32
N HIS A 11 0.73 5.74 17.63
CA HIS A 11 2.17 5.50 17.51
C HIS A 11 2.61 5.47 16.04
N LYS A 12 3.89 5.79 15.82
CA LYS A 12 4.50 5.73 14.48
C LYS A 12 4.47 4.28 13.98
N PRO A 13 3.80 3.96 12.86
CA PRO A 13 3.79 2.61 12.33
C PRO A 13 5.18 2.22 11.83
N SER A 14 5.47 0.91 11.83
CA SER A 14 6.67 0.38 11.18
C SER A 14 6.57 0.53 9.65
N ARG A 15 7.71 0.52 8.96
CA ARG A 15 7.77 0.65 7.50
C ARG A 15 6.90 -0.39 6.79
N ASP A 16 6.98 -1.66 7.19
CA ASP A 16 6.16 -2.74 6.64
C ASP A 16 4.67 -2.55 6.90
N ARG A 17 4.28 -2.21 8.13
CA ARG A 17 2.89 -1.94 8.47
C ARG A 17 2.35 -0.73 7.70
N ALA A 18 3.19 0.25 7.46
CA ALA A 18 2.83 1.43 6.67
C ALA A 18 2.71 1.14 5.17
N ALA A 19 3.37 0.09 4.67
CA ALA A 19 3.28 -0.33 3.27
C ALA A 19 1.95 -1.03 2.99
N THR A 20 1.51 -1.86 3.94
CA THR A 20 0.27 -2.62 3.84
C THR A 20 -0.96 -1.81 4.23
N SER A 21 -0.82 -0.83 5.13
CA SER A 21 -1.94 -0.02 5.62
C SER A 21 -2.48 0.95 4.57
N ASP A 22 -3.81 1.08 4.52
CA ASP A 22 -4.48 2.03 3.62
C ASP A 22 -4.53 3.46 4.17
N SER A 23 -4.38 3.62 5.49
CA SER A 23 -4.37 4.94 6.13
C SER A 23 -3.41 4.94 7.32
N LEU A 24 -2.37 5.78 7.26
CA LEU A 24 -1.39 5.95 8.34
C LEU A 24 -1.85 6.97 9.37
N LEU A 25 -2.59 7.98 8.92
CA LEU A 25 -3.03 9.09 9.74
C LEU A 25 -4.49 8.99 10.06
N ASP A 26 -4.84 9.51 11.24
CA ASP A 26 -6.22 9.67 11.61
C ASP A 26 -6.88 10.70 10.69
N LYS A 27 -7.89 10.28 9.94
CA LYS A 27 -8.66 11.16 9.05
C LYS A 27 -9.42 12.24 9.84
N GLY A 28 -9.74 11.98 11.12
CA GLY A 28 -10.49 12.90 11.97
C GLY A 28 -9.76 14.20 12.31
N GLN A 29 -8.44 14.26 12.15
CA GLN A 29 -7.67 15.50 12.39
C GLN A 29 -7.70 16.48 11.21
N PHE A 30 -8.19 16.06 10.04
CA PHE A 30 -8.19 16.86 8.82
C PHE A 30 -9.60 17.34 8.49
N LYS A 31 -9.72 18.65 8.21
CA LYS A 31 -10.98 19.25 7.73
C LYS A 31 -11.18 19.08 6.22
N SER A 32 -10.09 18.84 5.50
CA SER A 32 -10.08 18.71 4.04
C SER A 32 -9.46 17.38 3.63
N LYS A 33 -10.09 16.70 2.66
CA LYS A 33 -9.55 15.47 2.05
C LYS A 33 -8.19 15.71 1.40
N LYS A 34 -7.96 16.93 0.86
CA LYS A 34 -6.70 17.31 0.23
C LYS A 34 -5.57 17.39 1.25
N ASP A 35 -5.82 17.97 2.41
CA ASP A 35 -4.84 18.08 3.49
C ASP A 35 -4.51 16.71 4.06
N TRP A 36 -5.53 15.86 4.23
CA TRP A 36 -5.33 14.47 4.62
C TRP A 36 -4.41 13.74 3.63
N GLN A 37 -4.67 13.86 2.34
CA GLN A 37 -3.82 13.24 1.31
C GLN A 37 -2.39 13.76 1.35
N MET A 38 -2.18 15.08 1.45
CA MET A 38 -0.82 15.64 1.54
C MET A 38 -0.07 15.14 2.76
N ALA A 39 -0.71 15.12 3.93
CA ALA A 39 -0.10 14.63 5.15
C ALA A 39 0.20 13.12 5.10
N GLU A 40 -0.69 12.32 4.52
CA GLU A 40 -0.53 10.88 4.31
C GLU A 40 0.67 10.60 3.39
N GLN A 41 0.82 11.36 2.30
CA GLN A 41 1.96 11.24 1.40
C GLN A 41 3.28 11.61 2.10
N ASP A 42 3.27 12.67 2.89
CA ASP A 42 4.45 13.12 3.64
C ASP A 42 4.86 12.11 4.72
N ALA A 43 3.87 11.48 5.37
CA ALA A 43 4.07 10.41 6.34
C ALA A 43 4.73 9.18 5.70
N ARG A 44 4.23 8.74 4.55
CA ARG A 44 4.81 7.61 3.78
C ARG A 44 6.23 7.93 3.33
N LYS A 45 6.46 9.13 2.82
CA LYS A 45 7.79 9.60 2.39
C LYS A 45 8.79 9.58 3.54
N ARG A 46 8.38 10.05 4.73
CA ARG A 46 9.21 10.02 5.95
C ARG A 46 9.55 8.61 6.43
N LEU A 47 8.61 7.67 6.26
CA LEU A 47 8.81 6.27 6.62
C LEU A 47 9.54 5.47 5.52
N GLY A 48 9.87 6.10 4.38
CA GLY A 48 10.53 5.44 3.25
C GLY A 48 9.65 4.37 2.60
N VAL A 49 8.33 4.55 2.66
CA VAL A 49 7.36 3.57 2.19
C VAL A 49 6.84 4.01 0.83
N PRO A 50 6.75 3.09 -0.15
CA PRO A 50 6.11 3.41 -1.40
C PRO A 50 4.67 3.89 -1.17
N LEU A 51 4.31 4.94 -1.89
CA LEU A 51 2.91 5.34 -2.03
C LEU A 51 2.18 4.16 -2.68
N LYS A 52 1.11 3.66 -2.04
CA LYS A 52 0.16 2.74 -2.68
C LYS A 52 -0.51 3.55 -3.80
N THR A 53 0.13 3.61 -4.95
CA THR A 53 -0.52 4.02 -6.19
C THR A 53 -1.38 2.84 -6.63
N MET A 54 -2.55 3.11 -7.21
CA MET A 54 -3.48 2.07 -7.70
C MET A 54 -2.85 1.13 -8.75
N ASP A 55 -1.64 1.41 -9.20
CA ASP A 55 -0.91 0.60 -10.17
C ASP A 55 -0.28 -0.68 -9.57
N GLN A 56 -0.24 -0.84 -8.23
CA GLN A 56 0.27 -2.09 -7.63
C GLN A 56 -0.63 -3.31 -7.83
N ASP A 57 -1.89 -3.12 -8.24
CA ASP A 57 -2.81 -4.22 -8.58
C ASP A 57 -2.68 -4.71 -10.04
N ARG A 58 -1.82 -4.07 -10.84
CA ARG A 58 -1.48 -4.62 -12.17
C ARG A 58 -0.46 -5.71 -11.99
N SER A 59 -0.94 -6.93 -11.75
CA SER A 59 -0.16 -8.15 -11.95
C SER A 59 0.29 -8.20 -13.42
N ILE A 60 1.49 -7.71 -13.70
CA ILE A 60 2.13 -7.73 -15.02
C ILE A 60 2.68 -9.11 -15.39
N LEU A 61 2.51 -10.10 -14.51
CA LEU A 61 2.93 -11.46 -14.79
C LEU A 61 1.88 -12.13 -15.66
N PRO A 62 2.23 -12.57 -16.89
CA PRO A 62 1.35 -13.44 -17.64
C PRO A 62 1.09 -14.68 -16.78
N HIS A 63 -0.17 -14.91 -16.43
CA HIS A 63 -0.59 -16.21 -15.91
C HIS A 63 -0.27 -17.22 -17.01
N ALA A 64 0.74 -18.06 -16.79
CA ALA A 64 1.00 -19.18 -17.67
C ALA A 64 -0.29 -20.00 -17.76
N ALA A 65 -0.75 -20.27 -18.99
CA ALA A 65 -1.90 -21.13 -19.20
C ALA A 65 -1.66 -22.46 -18.45
N PRO A 66 -2.69 -23.01 -17.77
CA PRO A 66 -2.57 -24.33 -17.18
C PRO A 66 -2.16 -25.29 -18.29
N ALA A 67 -1.08 -26.04 -18.05
CA ALA A 67 -0.56 -27.02 -18.98
C ALA A 67 -1.72 -27.92 -19.45
N GLU A 68 -2.04 -27.76 -20.73
CA GLU A 68 -2.73 -28.75 -21.53
C GLU A 68 -2.21 -30.14 -21.16
N SER A 69 -3.11 -30.95 -20.60
CA SER A 69 -2.87 -32.35 -20.30
C SER A 69 -2.45 -33.05 -21.58
N ASP A 70 -1.14 -33.22 -21.74
CA ASP A 70 -0.53 -34.12 -22.68
C ASP A 70 -0.84 -35.56 -22.20
N GLU A 71 -2.07 -36.00 -22.41
CA GLU A 71 -2.42 -37.43 -22.32
C GLU A 71 -2.04 -38.08 -23.65
N SER A 72 -0.73 -38.23 -23.84
CA SER A 72 -0.15 -39.18 -24.79
C SER A 72 0.68 -40.23 -24.03
N ASP A 73 0.00 -41.23 -23.47
CA ASP A 73 0.60 -42.48 -22.97
C ASP A 73 -0.41 -43.63 -23.18
N LEU A 74 -0.34 -44.33 -24.33
CA LEU A 74 0.23 -45.67 -24.48
C LEU A 74 -0.57 -46.81 -23.80
N LEU A 75 -1.50 -47.44 -24.54
CA LEU A 75 -1.49 -48.88 -24.93
C LEU A 75 -2.76 -49.29 -25.69
#